data_AF-A0A7J7N0F0-F1
#
_entry.id   AF-A0A7J7N0F0-F1
#
_cell.length_a   1.000
_cell.length_b   1.000
_cell.length_c   1.000
_cell.angle_alpha   90.00
_cell.angle_beta   90.00
_cell.angle_gamma   90.00
#
_symmetry.space_group_name_H-M   'P 1'
#
loop_
_entity.id
_entity.type
_entity.pdbx_description
1 polymer ?
#
loop_
_entity_poly.entity_id
_entity_poly.type
_entity_poly.pdbx_seq_one_letter_code
_entity_poly.pdbx_strand_id
1 'polypeptide(L)'
;TLSGFWFKSFTEVRQEEATKRIGEPKTNEEKQGVLVTKKIIKKRVKKFIRPQSDRKITVKKNWRRPRVLTLVVRRKFKGVTLMPNIGPTVREIAHNVSTMKRKAIVERAAQLDVVVQTSWPVRSQEDR
;
A
#
# COMPACT_ATOMS: atom_id res chain seq x y z
N THR A 1 -29.97 53.72 4.26
CA THR A 1 -28.86 53.07 3.53
C THR A 1 -27.72 52.83 4.48
N LEU A 2 -27.37 51.55 4.64
CA LEU A 2 -26.08 50.98 5.07
C LEU A 2 -25.37 51.68 6.25
N SER A 3 -25.59 51.19 7.47
CA SER A 3 -24.80 50.07 8.05
C SER A 3 -23.48 50.58 8.61
N GLY A 4 -23.46 50.78 9.93
CA GLY A 4 -22.30 51.19 10.70
C GLY A 4 -21.10 50.26 10.50
N PHE A 5 -19.98 50.86 10.12
CA PHE A 5 -18.68 50.22 10.11
C PHE A 5 -18.13 50.21 11.53
N TRP A 6 -18.13 49.03 12.13
CA TRP A 6 -17.61 48.75 13.46
C TRP A 6 -16.08 48.84 13.43
N PHE A 7 -15.51 49.86 14.07
CA PHE A 7 -14.06 50.05 14.21
C PHE A 7 -13.57 49.06 15.28
N LYS A 8 -12.90 47.98 14.86
CA LYS A 8 -12.26 47.04 15.80
C LYS A 8 -11.15 47.76 16.56
N SER A 9 -11.05 47.50 17.87
CA SER A 9 -10.01 48.08 18.71
C SER A 9 -8.64 47.50 18.36
N PHE A 10 -7.57 48.28 18.51
CA PHE A 10 -6.17 47.85 18.24
C PHE A 10 -5.78 46.58 19.00
N THR A 11 -6.40 46.34 20.15
CA THR A 11 -6.27 45.10 20.95
C THR A 11 -6.93 43.89 20.28
N GLU A 12 -8.06 44.07 19.59
CA GLU A 12 -8.71 43.02 18.78
C GLU A 12 -7.89 42.69 17.54
N VAL A 13 -7.31 43.70 16.87
CA VAL A 13 -6.39 43.48 15.74
C VAL A 13 -5.18 42.66 16.17
N ARG A 14 -4.64 42.92 17.37
CA ARG A 14 -3.48 42.18 17.91
C ARG A 14 -3.83 40.75 18.35
N GLN A 15 -5.04 40.52 18.85
CA GLN A 15 -5.55 39.17 19.14
C GLN A 15 -5.77 38.36 17.85
N GLU A 16 -6.31 39.00 16.80
CA GLU A 16 -6.46 38.37 15.47
C GLU A 16 -5.12 38.11 14.77
N GLU A 17 -4.09 38.92 14.98
CA GLU A 17 -2.75 38.66 14.47
C GLU A 17 -2.02 37.55 15.24
N ALA A 18 -2.26 37.40 16.54
CA ALA A 18 -1.65 36.36 17.36
C ALA A 18 -2.16 34.96 16.99
N THR A 19 -3.46 34.81 16.70
CA THR A 19 -4.05 33.54 16.26
C THR A 19 -3.64 33.15 14.84
N LYS A 20 -3.38 34.13 13.95
CA LYS A 20 -2.86 33.87 12.59
C LYS A 20 -1.40 33.38 12.54
N ARG A 21 -0.62 33.56 13.62
CA ARG A 21 0.78 33.09 13.72
C ARG A 21 0.92 31.68 14.28
N ILE A 22 -0.09 31.20 15.01
CA ILE A 22 -0.17 29.80 15.44
C ILE A 22 -0.79 29.05 14.27
N GLY A 23 0.07 28.48 13.41
CA GLY A 23 -0.40 27.62 12.33
C GLY A 23 -1.42 26.62 12.87
N GLU A 24 -2.59 26.57 12.26
CA GLU A 24 -3.67 25.67 12.66
C GLU A 24 -3.11 24.25 12.80
N PRO A 25 -3.45 23.51 13.88
CA PRO A 25 -3.06 22.12 13.97
C PRO A 25 -3.77 21.39 12.83
N LYS A 26 -3.02 21.07 11.78
CA LYS A 26 -3.51 20.31 10.62
C LYS A 26 -4.43 19.19 11.11
N THR A 27 -5.71 19.31 10.78
CA THR A 27 -6.72 18.32 11.15
C THR A 27 -6.30 16.96 10.60
N ASN A 28 -6.71 15.87 11.25
CA ASN A 28 -6.33 14.51 10.83
C ASN A 28 -6.73 14.18 9.38
N GLU A 29 -7.57 15.01 8.77
CA GLU A 29 -8.00 14.98 7.38
C GLU A 29 -6.89 15.41 6.40
N GLU A 30 -6.04 16.39 6.75
CA GLU A 30 -4.90 16.78 5.89
C GLU A 30 -3.76 15.75 5.93
N LYS A 31 -3.73 14.90 6.97
CA LYS A 31 -2.82 13.75 7.05
C LYS A 31 -3.35 12.55 6.27
N GLN A 32 -4.61 12.57 5.82
CA GLN A 32 -5.11 11.58 4.88
C GLN A 32 -4.57 11.94 3.50
N GLY A 33 -3.30 11.60 3.29
CA GLY A 33 -2.66 11.65 1.99
C GLY A 33 -3.58 10.97 0.99
N VAL A 34 -3.98 11.73 -0.02
CA VAL A 34 -4.64 11.28 -1.25
C VAL A 34 -4.15 9.87 -1.56
N LEU A 35 -5.07 8.89 -1.53
CA LEU A 35 -4.78 7.50 -1.87
C LEU A 35 -4.39 7.46 -3.36
N VAL A 36 -3.13 7.76 -3.64
CA VAL A 36 -2.54 7.60 -4.97
C VAL A 36 -2.63 6.12 -5.28
N THR A 37 -3.59 5.75 -6.11
CA THR A 37 -3.67 4.42 -6.70
C THR A 37 -2.49 4.27 -7.66
N LYS A 38 -1.30 3.97 -7.12
CA LYS A 38 -0.15 3.61 -7.95
C LYS A 38 -0.52 2.38 -8.77
N LYS A 39 -0.37 2.49 -10.09
CA LYS A 39 -0.58 1.39 -11.05
C LYS A 39 0.14 0.13 -10.54
N ILE A 40 -0.59 -0.98 -10.47
CA ILE A 40 -0.05 -2.25 -9.97
C ILE A 40 1.01 -2.75 -10.95
N ILE A 41 2.29 -2.58 -10.60
CA ILE A 41 3.40 -3.17 -11.34
C ILE A 41 3.74 -4.51 -10.69
N LYS A 42 3.31 -5.61 -11.32
CA LYS A 42 3.71 -6.97 -10.92
C LYS A 42 5.18 -7.17 -11.29
N LYS A 43 6.03 -7.39 -10.28
CA LYS A 43 7.47 -7.65 -10.47
C LYS A 43 7.74 -8.90 -11.32
N ARG A 44 6.80 -9.84 -11.34
CA ARG A 44 6.84 -11.02 -12.20
C ARG A 44 5.44 -11.39 -12.64
N VAL A 45 5.25 -11.50 -13.95
CA VAL A 45 3.98 -11.94 -14.55
C VAL A 45 4.00 -13.45 -14.86
N LYS A 46 5.17 -14.01 -15.18
CA LYS A 46 5.33 -15.43 -15.51
C LYS A 46 5.07 -16.31 -14.28
N LYS A 47 4.12 -17.25 -14.41
CA LYS A 47 3.82 -18.26 -13.39
C LYS A 47 5.06 -19.10 -13.07
N PHE A 48 5.17 -19.54 -11.82
CA PHE A 48 6.20 -20.50 -11.42
C PHE A 48 5.81 -21.90 -11.91
N ILE A 49 6.60 -22.45 -12.82
CA ILE A 49 6.33 -23.74 -13.46
C ILE A 49 7.22 -24.82 -12.82
N ARG A 50 6.66 -26.01 -12.58
CA ARG A 50 7.44 -27.15 -12.07
C ARG A 50 8.55 -27.54 -13.05
N PRO A 51 9.79 -27.80 -12.60
CA PRO A 51 10.83 -28.30 -13.49
C PRO A 51 10.40 -29.60 -14.17
N GLN A 52 10.79 -29.79 -15.43
CA GLN A 52 10.49 -30.97 -16.26
C GLN A 52 9.03 -31.11 -16.71
N SER A 53 8.13 -30.21 -16.33
CA SER A 53 6.72 -30.23 -16.79
C SER A 53 6.54 -29.88 -18.27
N ASP A 54 7.55 -29.28 -18.88
CA ASP A 54 7.68 -29.07 -20.32
C ASP A 54 8.02 -30.35 -21.08
N ARG A 55 8.74 -31.29 -20.45
CA ARG A 55 9.23 -32.52 -21.08
C ARG A 55 8.39 -33.76 -20.78
N LYS A 56 7.73 -33.80 -19.62
CA LYS A 56 6.94 -34.96 -19.16
C LYS A 56 5.49 -34.55 -18.91
N ILE A 57 4.57 -35.08 -19.72
CA ILE A 57 3.12 -34.80 -19.63
C ILE A 57 2.55 -35.21 -18.27
N THR A 58 3.09 -36.26 -17.65
CA THR A 58 2.72 -36.72 -16.30
C THR A 58 3.04 -35.68 -15.22
N VAL A 59 3.99 -34.80 -15.47
CA VAL A 59 4.40 -33.75 -14.53
C VAL A 59 3.57 -32.50 -14.78
N LYS A 60 2.57 -32.28 -13.92
CA LYS A 60 1.73 -31.07 -13.95
C LYS A 60 2.57 -29.79 -13.81
N LYS A 61 2.11 -28.71 -14.46
CA LYS A 61 2.76 -27.39 -14.51
C LYS A 61 2.71 -26.61 -13.18
N ASN A 62 1.97 -27.08 -12.18
CA ASN A 62 1.80 -26.44 -10.87
C ASN A 62 3.09 -26.53 -10.02
N TRP A 63 3.50 -25.41 -9.43
CA TRP A 63 4.76 -25.35 -8.68
C TRP A 63 4.80 -26.34 -7.51
N ARG A 64 5.93 -27.05 -7.39
CA ARG A 64 6.26 -27.89 -6.23
C ARG A 64 7.73 -27.70 -5.91
N ARG A 65 8.04 -27.55 -4.62
CA ARG A 65 9.42 -27.36 -4.15
C ARG A 65 10.25 -28.63 -4.40
N PRO A 66 11.36 -28.57 -5.16
CA PRO A 66 12.24 -29.71 -5.37
C PRO A 66 12.96 -30.08 -4.06
N ARG A 67 12.96 -31.37 -3.70
CA ARG A 67 13.53 -31.88 -2.43
C ARG A 67 14.97 -32.35 -2.56
N VAL A 68 15.30 -33.01 -3.67
CA VAL A 68 16.58 -33.70 -3.86
C VAL A 68 17.73 -32.70 -4.02
N LEU A 69 18.87 -32.95 -3.36
CA LEU A 69 20.05 -32.07 -3.36
C LEU A 69 20.73 -31.92 -4.72
N THR A 70 20.71 -32.96 -5.53
CA THR A 70 21.31 -32.96 -6.86
C THR A 70 20.51 -32.15 -7.88
N LEU A 71 19.30 -31.68 -7.54
CA LEU A 71 18.47 -30.92 -8.47
C LEU A 71 19.03 -29.52 -8.69
N VAL A 72 19.30 -29.23 -9.96
CA VAL A 72 19.82 -27.95 -10.47
C VAL A 72 19.01 -26.75 -9.98
N VAL A 73 17.69 -26.86 -9.97
CA VAL A 73 16.75 -25.83 -9.48
C VAL A 73 16.94 -25.54 -7.99
N ARG A 74 17.17 -26.56 -7.16
CA ARG A 74 17.36 -26.41 -5.70
C ARG A 74 18.68 -25.70 -5.41
N ARG A 75 19.72 -25.97 -6.21
CA ARG A 75 21.04 -25.33 -6.13
C ARG A 75 21.10 -23.93 -6.73
N LYS A 76 19.98 -23.44 -7.32
CA LYS A 76 19.83 -22.09 -7.90
C LYS A 76 20.84 -21.74 -9.00
N PHE A 77 21.21 -22.72 -9.83
CA PHE A 77 22.06 -22.44 -10.99
C PHE A 77 21.38 -21.47 -11.98
N LYS A 78 22.19 -20.70 -12.71
CA LYS A 78 21.72 -19.73 -13.73
C LYS A 78 21.06 -20.48 -14.91
N GLY A 79 20.13 -19.80 -15.60
CA GLY A 79 19.44 -20.33 -16.79
C GLY A 79 18.30 -21.32 -16.51
N VAL A 80 17.98 -21.59 -15.25
CA VAL A 80 16.98 -22.58 -14.83
C VAL A 80 15.79 -21.89 -14.17
N THR A 81 14.62 -22.54 -14.14
CA THR A 81 13.40 -21.99 -13.54
C THR A 81 13.65 -21.53 -12.10
N LEU A 82 13.51 -20.22 -11.86
CA LEU A 82 13.70 -19.61 -10.55
C LEU A 82 12.69 -20.15 -9.52
N MET A 83 13.16 -20.36 -8.29
CA MET A 83 12.35 -20.77 -7.16
C MET A 83 11.54 -19.58 -6.61
N PRO A 84 10.25 -19.76 -6.24
CA PRO A 84 9.50 -18.73 -5.55
C PRO A 84 10.11 -18.53 -4.16
N ASN A 85 10.48 -17.29 -3.89
CA ASN A 85 11.00 -16.83 -2.62
C ASN A 85 10.04 -15.77 -2.07
N ILE A 86 10.00 -15.59 -0.75
CA ILE A 86 9.13 -14.61 -0.08
C ILE A 86 9.58 -13.16 -0.38
N GLY A 87 10.83 -12.96 -0.77
CA GLY A 87 11.35 -11.62 -1.13
C GLY A 87 10.65 -11.00 -2.35
N PRO A 88 11.01 -9.75 -2.65
CA PRO A 88 10.19 -8.60 -2.31
C PRO A 88 8.85 -8.65 -3.06
N THR A 89 7.88 -9.45 -2.61
CA THR A 89 6.50 -9.26 -3.05
C THR A 89 6.07 -7.86 -2.65
N VAL A 90 5.35 -7.15 -3.52
CA VAL A 90 4.60 -6.00 -3.02
C VAL A 90 3.54 -6.58 -2.09
N ARG A 91 3.40 -6.00 -0.89
CA ARG A 91 2.41 -6.47 0.10
C ARG A 91 1.03 -6.07 -0.39
N GLU A 92 0.50 -6.84 -1.32
CA GLU A 92 -0.92 -6.79 -1.68
C GLU A 92 -1.72 -7.33 -0.49
N ILE A 93 -2.73 -6.57 -0.07
CA ILE A 93 -3.62 -7.05 1.00
C ILE A 93 -4.39 -8.26 0.48
N ALA A 94 -4.44 -9.33 1.29
CA ALA A 94 -5.15 -10.55 0.94
C ALA A 94 -6.62 -10.28 0.56
N HIS A 95 -7.12 -11.02 -0.42
CA HIS A 95 -8.46 -10.83 -0.98
C HIS A 95 -9.60 -10.97 0.05
N ASN A 96 -9.39 -11.76 1.11
CA ASN A 96 -10.37 -12.07 2.14
C ASN A 96 -10.38 -11.09 3.34
N VAL A 97 -9.63 -9.99 3.29
CA VAL A 97 -9.61 -9.00 4.37
C VAL A 97 -10.82 -8.07 4.22
N SER A 98 -11.59 -7.91 5.31
CA SER A 98 -12.73 -6.99 5.36
C SER A 98 -12.30 -5.52 5.21
N THR A 99 -13.20 -4.66 4.76
CA THR A 99 -12.92 -3.23 4.52
C THR A 99 -12.35 -2.52 5.76
N MET A 100 -12.89 -2.77 6.96
CA MET A 100 -12.39 -2.18 8.20
C MET A 100 -10.95 -2.59 8.53
N LYS A 101 -10.60 -3.87 8.33
CA LYS A 101 -9.24 -4.36 8.56
C LYS A 101 -8.25 -3.78 7.54
N ARG A 102 -8.69 -3.46 6.31
CA ARG A 102 -7.84 -2.81 5.31
C ARG A 102 -7.44 -1.39 5.73
N LYS A 103 -8.36 -0.61 6.31
CA LYS A 103 -8.06 0.73 6.87
C LYS A 103 -6.93 0.65 7.91
N ALA A 104 -7.10 -0.21 8.91
CA ALA A 104 -6.10 -0.39 9.97
C ALA A 104 -4.72 -0.85 9.44
N ILE A 105 -4.68 -1.69 8.40
CA ILE A 105 -3.42 -2.10 7.77
C ILE A 105 -2.74 -0.92 7.06
N VAL A 106 -3.50 -0.08 6.37
CA VAL A 106 -2.97 1.11 5.67
C VAL A 106 -2.44 2.14 6.66
N GLU A 107 -3.19 2.42 7.73
CA GLU A 107 -2.76 3.31 8.82
C GLU A 107 -1.47 2.81 9.50
N ARG A 108 -1.41 1.52 9.84
CA ARG A 108 -0.21 0.90 10.42
C ARG A 108 0.97 0.90 9.45
N ALA A 109 0.71 0.74 8.16
CA ALA A 109 1.77 0.77 7.15
C ALA A 109 2.36 2.18 6.98
N ALA A 110 1.54 3.23 7.10
CA ALA A 110 2.00 4.62 7.11
C ALA A 110 2.91 4.91 8.31
N GLN A 111 2.58 4.36 9.49
CA GLN A 111 3.43 4.48 10.69
C GLN A 111 4.78 3.77 10.55
N LEU A 112 4.82 2.65 9.83
CA LEU A 112 6.02 1.81 9.66
C LEU A 112 6.80 2.12 8.37
N ASP A 113 6.41 3.16 7.62
CA ASP A 113 6.95 3.52 6.30
C ASP A 113 7.02 2.33 5.32
N VAL A 114 5.94 1.54 5.27
CA VAL A 114 5.82 0.38 4.38
C VAL A 114 4.81 0.66 3.27
N VAL A 115 5.22 0.44 2.02
CA VAL A 115 4.31 0.55 0.86
C VAL A 115 3.42 -0.70 0.76
N VAL A 116 2.11 -0.52 0.89
CA VAL A 116 1.08 -1.57 0.76
C VAL A 116 0.23 -1.30 -0.48
N GLN A 117 -0.13 -2.36 -1.21
CA GLN A 117 -1.01 -2.28 -2.38
C GLN A 117 -2.45 -2.66 -2.00
N THR A 118 -3.39 -1.76 -2.31
CA THR A 118 -4.82 -1.99 -2.15
C THR A 118 -5.45 -2.29 -3.50
N SER A 119 -6.03 -3.48 -3.68
CA SER A 119 -6.76 -3.84 -4.90
C SER A 119 -8.15 -3.21 -5.01
N TRP A 120 -8.68 -2.69 -3.90
CA TRP A 120 -9.98 -2.04 -3.82
C TRP A 120 -9.83 -0.68 -3.13
N PRO A 121 -10.61 0.34 -3.54
CA PRO A 121 -10.62 1.62 -2.85
C PRO A 121 -11.00 1.44 -1.38
N VAL A 122 -10.24 2.06 -0.48
CA VAL A 122 -10.59 2.13 0.93
C VAL A 122 -11.50 3.34 1.09
N ARG A 123 -12.81 3.13 1.26
CA ARG A 123 -13.81 4.21 1.46
C ARG A 123 -13.64 4.84 2.83
N SER A 124 -13.78 6.15 2.96
CA SER A 124 -13.76 6.83 4.25
C SER A 124 -14.99 6.45 5.08
N GLN A 125 -14.94 6.71 6.39
CA GLN A 125 -16.06 6.34 7.29
C GLN A 125 -17.27 7.24 7.05
N GLU A 126 -17.06 8.42 6.45
CA GLU A 126 -18.08 9.42 6.16
C GLU A 126 -19.00 9.06 4.97
N ASP A 127 -18.65 8.06 4.15
CA ASP A 127 -19.40 7.67 2.94
C ASP A 127 -20.59 6.70 3.22
N ARG A 128 -21.26 6.79 4.37
CA ARG A 128 -22.41 5.94 4.74
C ARG A 128 -23.66 6.73 5.03
#